data_AF-A0A315B0Z8-F1
#
_entry.id   AF-A0A315B0Z8-F1
#
_cell.length_a   1.000
_cell.length_b   1.000
_cell.length_c   1.000
_cell.angle_alpha   90.00
_cell.angle_beta   90.00
_cell.angle_gamma   90.00
#
_symmetry.space_group_name_H-M   'P 1'
#
loop_
_entity.id
_entity.type
_entity.pdbx_description
1 polymer ?
#
loop_
_entity_poly.entity_id
_entity_poly.type
_entity_poly.pdbx_seq_one_letter_code
_entity_poly.pdbx_strand_id
1 'polypeptide(L)'
;MDSYLSIAGLALAIAALVPILFPATRVRFWTVTAGALSLMVLIGSYQAYKEVSEIRAIKKSKEEIWTLLTKNEKGMTFDQIYDNMYYPNFEVTNLAVDELIAERQIQSEKVEALGPNGAKFSVRRFYRHFE
;
A
#
# COMPACT_ATOMS: atom_id res chain seq x y z
N MET A 1 -10.31 -7.03 4.43
CA MET A 1 -11.75 -7.19 4.73
C MET A 1 -12.02 -7.14 6.23
N ASP A 2 -11.14 -7.66 7.08
CA ASP A 2 -11.33 -7.71 8.55
C ASP A 2 -11.41 -6.33 9.24
N SER A 3 -10.71 -5.32 8.70
CA SER A 3 -10.76 -3.96 9.26
C SER A 3 -12.15 -3.33 9.17
N TYR A 4 -12.93 -3.62 8.12
CA TYR A 4 -14.27 -3.07 7.92
C TYR A 4 -15.29 -3.61 8.94
N LEU A 5 -15.22 -4.91 9.23
CA LEU A 5 -16.05 -5.57 10.25
C LEU A 5 -15.70 -5.07 11.66
N SER A 6 -14.42 -4.82 11.93
CA SER A 6 -13.94 -4.31 13.21
C SER A 6 -14.46 -2.91 13.51
N ILE A 7 -14.48 -2.03 12.50
CA ILE A 7 -14.96 -0.65 12.61
C ILE A 7 -16.48 -0.59 12.71
N ALA A 8 -17.18 -1.36 11.88
CA ALA A 8 -18.64 -1.48 11.97
C ALA A 8 -19.07 -2.06 13.33
N GLY A 9 -18.35 -3.05 13.85
CA GLY A 9 -18.56 -3.63 15.18
C GLY A 9 -18.32 -2.63 16.30
N LEU A 10 -17.25 -1.84 16.24
CA LEU A 10 -16.98 -0.77 17.21
C LEU A 10 -18.07 0.31 17.18
N ALA A 11 -18.51 0.72 15.98
CA ALA A 11 -19.56 1.72 15.84
C ALA A 11 -20.92 1.24 16.35
N LEU A 12 -21.27 -0.03 16.10
CA LEU A 12 -22.45 -0.68 16.67
C LEU A 12 -22.38 -0.78 18.19
N ALA A 13 -21.22 -1.13 18.75
CA ALA A 13 -21.01 -1.21 20.20
C ALA A 13 -21.16 0.17 20.86
N ILE A 14 -20.61 1.22 20.25
CA ILE A 14 -20.77 2.61 20.75
C ILE A 14 -22.24 3.03 20.64
N ALA A 15 -22.92 2.76 19.52
CA ALA A 15 -24.33 3.09 19.33
C ALA A 15 -25.25 2.36 20.36
N ALA A 16 -24.90 1.14 20.74
CA ALA A 16 -25.62 0.38 21.77
C ALA A 16 -25.37 0.88 23.20
N LEU A 17 -24.19 1.46 23.48
CA LEU A 17 -23.81 1.98 24.80
C LEU A 17 -24.50 3.32 25.15
N VAL A 18 -24.81 4.10 24.12
CA VAL A 18 -25.40 5.45 24.22
C VAL A 18 -26.75 5.51 24.95
N PRO A 19 -27.76 4.66 24.64
CA PRO A 19 -29.03 4.68 25.35
C PRO A 19 -28.93 4.16 26.80
N ILE A 20 -27.84 3.47 27.17
CA ILE A 20 -27.61 2.93 28.52
C ILE A 20 -27.07 4.02 29.45
N LEU A 21 -26.23 4.93 28.96
CA LEU A 21 -25.58 5.98 29.76
C LEU A 21 -26.41 7.27 29.89
N PHE A 22 -27.36 7.52 28.98
CA PHE A 22 -28.16 8.75 28.98
C PHE A 22 -29.65 8.44 28.83
N PRO A 23 -30.50 8.70 29.85
CA PRO A 23 -31.95 8.52 29.71
C PRO A 23 -32.47 9.40 28.56
N ALA A 24 -33.09 8.74 27.59
CA ALA A 24 -33.35 9.29 26.27
C ALA A 24 -34.51 10.30 26.27
N THR A 25 -34.22 11.59 26.19
CA THR A 25 -35.11 12.52 25.50
C THR A 25 -34.94 12.35 23.99
N ARG A 26 -36.02 12.44 23.20
CA ARG A 26 -36.02 12.28 21.73
C ARG A 26 -34.87 13.03 21.05
N VAL A 27 -34.57 14.24 21.54
CA VAL A 27 -33.48 15.10 21.02
C VAL A 27 -32.11 14.49 21.26
N ARG A 28 -31.83 13.96 22.47
CA ARG A 28 -30.53 13.37 22.82
C ARG A 28 -30.22 12.12 21.99
N PHE A 29 -31.22 11.27 21.75
CA PHE A 29 -31.06 10.09 20.91
C PHE A 29 -30.62 10.45 19.48
N TRP A 30 -31.30 11.41 18.85
CA TRP A 30 -30.94 11.86 17.51
C TRP A 30 -29.56 12.51 17.45
N THR A 31 -29.20 13.35 18.44
CA THR A 31 -27.88 13.98 18.47
C THR A 31 -26.75 12.96 18.59
N VAL A 32 -26.92 11.92 19.41
CA VAL A 32 -25.85 10.94 19.57
C VAL A 32 -25.79 9.98 18.39
N THR A 33 -26.93 9.62 17.81
CA THR A 33 -26.98 8.84 16.56
C THR A 33 -26.29 9.59 15.42
N ALA A 34 -26.53 10.89 15.29
CA ALA A 34 -25.85 11.75 14.32
C ALA A 34 -24.34 11.83 14.57
N GLY A 35 -23.91 11.87 15.84
CA GLY A 35 -22.49 11.83 16.22
C GLY A 35 -21.81 10.51 15.83
N ALA A 36 -22.45 9.37 16.12
CA ALA A 36 -21.94 8.05 15.74
C ALA A 36 -21.85 7.88 14.21
N LEU A 37 -22.87 8.32 13.47
CA LEU A 37 -22.86 8.34 12.00
C LEU A 37 -21.74 9.21 11.45
N SER A 38 -21.55 10.41 12.00
CA SER A 38 -20.47 11.32 11.59
C SER A 38 -19.09 10.70 11.82
N LEU A 39 -18.90 9.98 12.94
CA LEU A 39 -17.65 9.27 13.23
C LEU A 39 -17.40 8.14 12.23
N MET A 40 -18.43 7.36 11.89
CA MET A 40 -18.32 6.30 10.87
C MET A 40 -17.94 6.86 9.50
N VAL A 41 -18.56 7.97 9.08
CA VAL A 41 -18.24 8.64 7.81
C VAL A 41 -16.79 9.16 7.82
N LEU A 42 -16.34 9.74 8.93
CA LEU A 42 -14.97 10.24 9.05
C LEU A 42 -13.93 9.10 8.99
N ILE A 43 -14.20 7.97 9.64
CA ILE A 43 -13.31 6.80 9.58
C ILE A 43 -13.31 6.19 8.18
N GLY A 44 -14.48 6.05 7.56
CA GLY A 44 -14.60 5.53 6.19
C GLY A 44 -13.87 6.41 5.17
N SER A 45 -14.03 7.73 5.26
CA SER A 45 -13.33 8.67 4.37
C SER A 45 -11.82 8.67 4.58
N TYR A 46 -11.35 8.56 5.83
CA TYR A 46 -9.92 8.47 6.12
C TYR A 46 -9.28 7.20 5.55
N GLN A 47 -9.95 6.05 5.67
CA GLN A 47 -9.46 4.80 5.07
C GLN A 47 -9.49 4.85 3.55
N ALA A 48 -10.57 5.34 2.95
CA ALA A 48 -10.65 5.52 1.50
C ALA A 48 -9.52 6.43 1.00
N TYR A 49 -9.20 7.51 1.73
CA TYR A 49 -8.07 8.37 1.42
C TYR A 49 -6.73 7.61 1.49
N LYS A 50 -6.54 6.79 2.52
CA LYS A 50 -5.34 5.97 2.70
C LYS A 50 -5.16 4.99 1.53
N GLU A 51 -6.19 4.22 1.18
CA GLU A 51 -6.17 3.29 0.05
C GLU A 51 -5.85 4.01 -1.27
N VAL A 52 -6.51 5.15 -1.52
CA VAL A 52 -6.25 5.96 -2.72
C VAL A 52 -4.82 6.51 -2.73
N SER A 53 -4.27 6.88 -1.58
CA SER A 53 -2.89 7.36 -1.47
C SER A 53 -1.88 6.24 -1.72
N GLU A 54 -2.14 5.03 -1.23
CA GLU A 54 -1.30 3.85 -1.44
C GLU A 54 -1.30 3.44 -2.91
N ILE A 55 -2.47 3.38 -3.57
CA ILE A 55 -2.58 3.10 -5.01
C ILE A 55 -1.80 4.14 -5.83
N ARG A 56 -1.89 5.42 -5.48
CA ARG A 56 -1.11 6.48 -6.15
C ARG A 56 0.39 6.31 -5.93
N ALA A 57 0.81 5.94 -4.73
CA ALA A 57 2.21 5.71 -4.42
C ALA A 57 2.77 4.54 -5.25
N ILE A 58 2.06 3.41 -5.30
CA ILE A 58 2.44 2.25 -6.12
C ILE A 58 2.53 2.64 -7.58
N LYS A 59 1.52 3.33 -8.14
CA LYS A 59 1.54 3.79 -9.53
C LYS A 59 2.77 4.65 -9.83
N LYS A 60 3.09 5.61 -8.96
CA LYS A 60 4.26 6.47 -9.12
C LYS A 60 5.57 5.67 -9.06
N SER A 61 5.68 4.72 -8.12
CA SER A 61 6.84 3.83 -8.02
C SER A 61 6.99 2.97 -9.28
N LYS A 62 5.89 2.47 -9.86
CA LYS A 62 5.94 1.71 -11.13
C LYS A 62 6.50 2.55 -12.28
N GLU A 63 6.02 3.78 -12.44
CA GLU A 63 6.50 4.71 -13.47
C GLU A 63 7.99 5.03 -13.31
N GLU A 64 8.46 5.18 -12.07
CA GLU A 64 9.86 5.42 -11.75
C GLU A 64 10.74 4.21 -12.04
N ILE A 65 10.35 3.02 -11.57
CA ILE A 65 11.04 1.75 -11.85
C ILE A 65 11.13 1.52 -13.36
N TRP A 66 10.03 1.74 -14.09
CA TRP A 66 10.00 1.62 -15.54
C TRP A 66 11.00 2.57 -16.22
N THR A 67 11.09 3.80 -15.73
CA THR A 67 12.05 4.79 -16.24
C THR A 67 13.49 4.39 -15.95
N LEU A 68 13.77 3.88 -14.75
CA LEU A 68 15.10 3.39 -14.35
C LEU A 68 15.55 2.21 -15.23
N LEU A 69 14.66 1.25 -15.44
CA LEU A 69 14.94 0.08 -16.28
C LEU A 69 15.03 0.43 -17.77
N THR A 70 14.32 1.46 -18.22
CA THR A 70 14.45 1.96 -19.60
C THR A 70 15.82 2.63 -19.83
N LYS A 71 16.39 3.29 -18.81
CA LYS A 71 17.75 3.85 -18.90
C LYS A 71 18.85 2.80 -18.80
N ASN A 72 18.57 1.68 -18.14
CA ASN A 72 19.53 0.59 -17.90
C ASN A 72 19.08 -0.71 -18.55
N GLU A 73 19.32 -0.84 -19.86
CA GLU A 73 18.93 -2.02 -20.66
C GLU A 73 19.50 -3.35 -20.13
N LYS A 74 20.64 -3.32 -19.43
CA LYS A 74 21.26 -4.52 -18.83
C LYS A 74 20.50 -5.06 -17.62
N GLY A 75 19.46 -4.36 -17.17
CA GLY A 75 18.72 -4.67 -15.96
C GLY A 75 19.44 -4.22 -14.69
N MET A 76 18.66 -4.13 -13.60
CA MET A 76 19.12 -3.68 -12.28
C MET A 76 18.66 -4.67 -11.21
N THR A 77 19.39 -4.79 -10.11
CA THR A 77 18.92 -5.53 -8.94
C THR A 77 17.87 -4.74 -8.17
N PHE A 78 17.13 -5.40 -7.26
CA PHE A 78 16.17 -4.70 -6.40
C PHE A 78 16.84 -3.56 -5.62
N ASP A 79 17.99 -3.83 -5.01
CA ASP A 79 18.73 -2.83 -4.22
C ASP A 79 19.12 -1.63 -5.09
N GLN A 80 19.61 -1.87 -6.30
CA GLN A 80 19.93 -0.81 -7.24
C GLN A 80 18.71 0.00 -7.68
N ILE A 81 17.56 -0.64 -7.86
CA ILE A 81 16.31 0.06 -8.16
C ILE A 81 15.94 0.93 -6.96
N TYR A 82 15.91 0.34 -5.77
CA TYR A 82 15.56 1.00 -4.52
C TYR A 82 16.43 2.22 -4.21
N ASP A 83 17.75 2.09 -4.35
CA ASP A 83 18.73 3.16 -4.09
C ASP A 83 18.63 4.32 -5.10
N ASN A 84 18.12 4.06 -6.31
CA ASN A 84 17.95 5.07 -7.35
C ASN A 84 16.54 5.69 -7.39
N MET A 85 15.65 5.32 -6.48
CA MET A 85 14.33 5.94 -6.37
C MET A 85 14.37 7.26 -5.60
N TYR A 86 13.55 8.21 -6.02
CA TYR A 86 13.44 9.53 -5.42
C TYR A 86 12.77 9.51 -4.04
N TYR A 87 11.77 8.65 -3.85
CA TYR A 87 11.15 8.40 -2.55
C TYR A 87 11.09 6.89 -2.26
N PRO A 88 12.18 6.32 -1.72
CA PRO A 88 12.25 4.88 -1.49
C PRO A 88 11.33 4.47 -0.33
N ASN A 89 10.43 3.52 -0.60
CA ASN A 89 9.63 2.84 0.41
C ASN A 89 9.62 1.35 0.07
N PHE A 90 10.19 0.53 0.96
CA PHE A 90 10.43 -0.88 0.68
C PHE A 90 9.15 -1.64 0.32
N GLU A 91 8.07 -1.44 1.07
CA GLU A 91 6.80 -2.13 0.84
C GLU A 91 6.18 -1.73 -0.51
N VAL A 92 6.13 -0.43 -0.78
CA VAL A 92 5.56 0.11 -2.03
C VAL A 92 6.39 -0.30 -3.24
N THR A 93 7.71 -0.22 -3.15
CA THR A 93 8.62 -0.62 -4.22
C THR A 93 8.53 -2.11 -4.51
N ASN A 94 8.47 -2.96 -3.47
CA ASN A 94 8.33 -4.39 -3.66
C ASN A 94 6.99 -4.75 -4.35
N LEU A 95 5.88 -4.16 -3.89
CA LEU A 95 4.57 -4.33 -4.54
C LEU A 95 4.58 -3.84 -6.00
N ALA A 96 5.20 -2.70 -6.26
CA ALA A 96 5.32 -2.17 -7.61
C ALA A 96 6.11 -3.09 -8.54
N VAL A 97 7.22 -3.69 -8.08
CA VAL A 97 7.99 -4.68 -8.84
C VAL A 97 7.14 -5.92 -9.11
N ASP A 98 6.46 -6.45 -8.09
CA ASP A 98 5.62 -7.64 -8.23
C ASP A 98 4.46 -7.41 -9.23
N GLU A 99 3.81 -6.25 -9.18
CA GLU A 99 2.78 -5.87 -10.16
C GLU A 99 3.35 -5.75 -11.58
N LEU A 100 4.52 -5.14 -11.77
CA LEU A 100 5.13 -5.01 -13.09
C LEU A 100 5.52 -6.37 -13.69
N ILE A 101 5.90 -7.34 -12.85
CA ILE A 101 6.16 -8.73 -13.27
C ILE A 101 4.84 -9.41 -13.66
N ALA A 102 3.80 -9.25 -12.84
CA ALA A 102 2.48 -9.82 -13.10
C ALA A 102 1.87 -9.28 -14.41
N GLU A 103 2.08 -8.00 -14.70
CA GLU A 103 1.68 -7.31 -15.94
C GLU A 103 2.58 -7.65 -17.13
N ARG A 104 3.61 -8.49 -16.95
CA ARG A 104 4.60 -8.87 -17.97
C ARG A 104 5.38 -7.70 -18.58
N GLN A 105 5.44 -6.58 -17.86
CA GLN A 105 6.20 -5.40 -18.29
C GLN A 105 7.69 -5.58 -18.01
N ILE A 106 8.03 -6.24 -16.90
CA ILE A 106 9.41 -6.57 -16.53
C ILE A 106 9.56 -8.07 -16.33
N GLN A 107 10.76 -8.58 -16.61
CA GLN A 107 11.16 -9.94 -16.29
C GLN A 107 12.19 -9.95 -15.17
N SER A 108 12.28 -11.07 -14.46
CA SER A 108 13.29 -11.30 -13.44
C SER A 108 14.10 -12.55 -13.77
N GLU A 109 15.42 -12.46 -13.64
CA GLU A 109 16.32 -13.60 -13.73
C GLU A 109 17.22 -13.69 -12.50
N LYS A 110 17.71 -14.90 -12.20
CA LYS A 110 18.69 -15.09 -11.13
C LYS A 110 20.10 -14.93 -11.70
N VAL A 111 20.89 -14.06 -11.10
CA VAL A 111 22.28 -13.79 -11.49
C VAL A 111 23.19 -14.01 -10.29
N GLU A 112 24.40 -14.50 -10.53
CA GLU A 112 25.44 -14.56 -9.50
C GLU A 112 26.12 -13.19 -9.39
N ALA A 113 26.06 -12.58 -8.22
CA ALA A 113 26.83 -11.40 -7.87
C ALA A 113 28.01 -11.79 -6.98
N LEU A 114 29.16 -11.16 -7.21
CA LEU A 114 30.34 -11.29 -6.35
C LEU A 114 30.26 -10.21 -5.27
N GLY A 115 30.19 -10.64 -4.01
CA GLY A 115 30.28 -9.73 -2.87
C GLY A 115 31.72 -9.26 -2.63
N PRO A 116 31.91 -8.26 -1.74
CA PRO A 116 33.22 -7.66 -1.46
C PRO A 116 34.28 -8.63 -0.94
N ASN A 117 33.86 -9.78 -0.38
CA ASN A 117 34.75 -10.83 0.12
C ASN A 117 35.01 -11.96 -0.90
N GLY A 118 34.61 -11.79 -2.17
CA GLY A 118 34.70 -12.83 -3.20
C GLY A 118 33.67 -13.95 -3.07
N ALA A 119 32.79 -13.88 -2.06
CA ALA A 119 31.66 -14.79 -1.92
C ALA A 119 30.61 -14.54 -3.00
N LYS A 120 30.10 -15.63 -3.60
CA LYS A 120 29.04 -15.57 -4.62
C LYS A 120 27.67 -15.58 -3.96
N PHE A 121 26.82 -14.64 -4.35
CA PHE A 121 25.44 -14.54 -3.89
C PHE A 121 24.50 -14.57 -5.08
N SER A 122 23.38 -15.28 -4.97
CA SER A 122 22.33 -15.26 -5.98
C SER A 122 21.43 -14.06 -5.74
N VAL A 123 21.39 -13.14 -6.71
CA VAL A 123 20.53 -11.95 -6.68
C VAL A 123 19.54 -12.00 -7.85
N ARG A 124 18.38 -11.36 -7.67
CA ARG A 124 17.43 -11.18 -8.77
C ARG A 124 17.77 -9.90 -9.53
N ARG A 125 17.92 -10.04 -10.84
CA ARG A 125 18.04 -8.90 -11.77
C ARG A 125 16.72 -8.73 -12.50
N PHE A 126 16.26 -7.50 -12.59
CA PHE A 126 15.04 -7.11 -13.27
C PHE A 126 15.39 -6.31 -14.52
N TYR A 127 14.75 -6.62 -15.63
CA TYR A 127 14.93 -5.93 -16.91
C TYR A 127 13.59 -5.82 -17.63
N ARG A 128 13.49 -4.87 -18.56
CA ARG A 128 12.27 -4.71 -19.36
C ARG A 128 12.07 -5.92 -20.26
N HIS A 129 10.82 -6.37 -20.35
CA HIS A 129 10.42 -7.29 -21.39
C HIS A 129 10.32 -6.51 -22.70
N PHE A 130 11.23 -6.79 -23.65
CA PHE A 130 11.17 -6.27 -25.01
C PHE A 130 10.64 -7.42 -25.89
N GLU A 131 9.33 -7.46 -26.08
CA GLU A 131 8.69 -8.24 -27.14
C GLU A 131 8.76 -7.48 -28.48
#